data_AF-A0A9E5UX17-F1
#
_entry.id   AF-A0A9E5UX17-F1
#
_cell.length_a   1.000
_cell.length_b   1.000
_cell.length_c   1.000
_cell.angle_alpha   90.00
_cell.angle_beta   90.00
_cell.angle_gamma   90.00
#
_symmetry.space_group_name_H-M   'P 1'
#
loop_
_entity.id
_entity.type
_entity.pdbx_description
1 polymer ?
#
loop_
_entity_poly.entity_id
_entity_poly.type
_entity_poly.pdbx_seq_one_letter_code
_entity_poly.pdbx_strand_id
1 'polypeptide(L)'
;MQRTSFPWAALGLLLLATAVYLPGTAHITLWQDEGWSWAASRLPDAQAYERLYAADNHPPLFNLVLNAWRHLAGDRLLVLRRWASGPAF
;
A
#
# COMPACT_ATOMS: atom_id res chain seq x y z
N MET A 1 32.32 3.97 -26.07
CA MET A 1 31.20 3.13 -25.59
C MET A 1 31.09 3.30 -24.08
N GLN A 2 30.14 4.10 -23.58
CA GLN A 2 29.86 4.17 -22.14
C GLN A 2 29.11 2.90 -21.73
N ARG A 3 29.76 2.07 -20.91
CA ARG A 3 29.17 0.85 -20.35
C ARG A 3 28.21 1.29 -19.25
N THR A 4 26.91 1.34 -19.54
CA THR A 4 25.89 1.80 -18.60
C THR A 4 25.75 0.78 -17.46
N SER A 5 26.49 0.98 -16.38
CA SER A 5 26.35 0.25 -15.10
C SER A 5 25.08 0.63 -14.33
N PHE A 6 24.37 1.65 -14.81
CA PHE A 6 23.16 2.21 -14.24
C PHE A 6 22.05 1.21 -13.86
N PRO A 7 21.64 0.24 -14.70
CA PRO A 7 20.54 -0.68 -14.34
C PRO A 7 20.92 -1.61 -13.18
N TRP A 8 22.19 -2.01 -13.08
CA TRP A 8 22.66 -2.88 -12.00
C TRP A 8 22.78 -2.14 -10.67
N ALA A 9 23.24 -0.88 -10.71
CA ALA A 9 23.24 -0.03 -9.53
C ALA A 9 21.81 0.24 -9.02
N ALA A 10 20.87 0.53 -9.92
CA ALA A 10 19.46 0.71 -9.58
C ALA A 10 18.84 -0.57 -8.98
N LEU A 11 19.10 -1.73 -9.59
CA LEU A 11 18.65 -3.01 -9.05
C LEU A 11 19.23 -3.26 -7.65
N GLY A 12 20.53 -3.02 -7.46
CA GLY A 12 21.18 -3.15 -6.16
C GLY A 12 20.54 -2.26 -5.09
N LEU A 13 20.21 -1.01 -5.44
CA LEU A 13 19.50 -0.09 -4.55
C LEU A 13 18.09 -0.56 -4.21
N LEU A 14 17.34 -1.06 -5.18
CA LEU A 14 15.98 -1.58 -4.95
C LEU A 14 16.00 -2.81 -4.04
N LEU A 15 16.96 -3.72 -4.24
CA LEU A 15 17.12 -4.90 -3.39
C LEU A 15 17.54 -4.52 -1.97
N LEU A 16 18.48 -3.58 -1.83
CA LEU A 16 18.90 -3.06 -0.52
C LEU A 16 17.73 -2.40 0.21
N ALA A 17 16.99 -1.51 -0.46
CA ALA A 17 15.82 -0.86 0.12
C ALA A 17 14.78 -1.90 0.58
N THR A 18 14.53 -2.92 -0.23
CA THR A 18 13.62 -4.03 0.10
C THR A 18 14.08 -4.79 1.34
N ALA A 19 15.37 -5.12 1.42
CA ALA A 19 15.95 -5.87 2.53
C ALA A 19 15.92 -5.09 3.86
N VAL A 20 16.11 -3.78 3.82
CA VAL A 20 16.06 -2.91 5.00
C VAL A 20 14.62 -2.64 5.44
N TYR A 21 13.72 -2.41 4.49
CA TYR A 21 12.36 -1.95 4.77
C TYR A 21 11.42 -3.08 5.21
N LEU A 22 11.47 -4.25 4.55
CA LEU A 22 10.53 -5.34 4.83
C LEU A 22 10.51 -5.82 6.30
N PRO A 23 11.66 -6.05 6.98
CA PRO A 23 11.66 -6.58 8.34
C PRO A 23 10.94 -5.68 9.36
N GLY A 24 11.02 -4.35 9.18
CA GLY A 24 10.40 -3.38 10.10
C GLY A 24 8.88 -3.24 9.95
N THR A 25 8.31 -3.74 8.85
CA THR A 25 6.88 -3.53 8.54
C THR A 25 5.94 -4.57 9.14
N ALA A 26 6.44 -5.74 9.55
CA ALA A 26 5.62 -6.86 10.00
C ALA A 26 5.14 -6.76 11.46
N HIS A 27 5.70 -5.84 12.26
CA HIS A 27 5.53 -5.81 13.72
C HIS A 27 4.70 -4.64 14.26
N ILE A 28 4.10 -3.81 13.40
CA ILE A 28 3.46 -2.55 13.85
C ILE A 28 1.95 -2.63 13.63
N THR A 29 1.20 -2.20 14.65
CA THR A 29 -0.25 -1.96 14.59
C THR A 29 -0.58 -0.96 13.48
N LEU A 30 -1.75 -1.12 12.84
CA LEU A 30 -2.25 -0.18 11.83
C LEU A 30 -2.38 1.22 12.43
N TRP A 31 -1.92 2.21 11.69
CA TRP A 31 -2.20 3.61 12.00
C TRP A 31 -3.66 3.92 11.69
N GLN A 32 -4.19 5.02 12.23
CA GLN A 32 -5.62 5.30 12.17
C GLN A 32 -6.14 5.44 10.72
N ASP A 33 -5.39 6.10 9.87
CA ASP A 33 -5.65 6.26 8.44
C ASP A 33 -5.45 4.97 7.64
N GLU A 34 -4.43 4.17 7.98
CA GLU A 34 -4.23 2.82 7.44
C GLU A 34 -5.43 1.91 7.79
N GLY A 35 -5.92 2.01 9.03
CA GLY A 35 -7.08 1.26 9.52
C GLY A 35 -8.38 1.67 8.81
N TRP A 36 -8.57 2.96 8.58
CA TRP A 36 -9.72 3.46 7.81
C TRP A 36 -9.69 2.94 6.38
N SER A 37 -8.55 3.03 5.70
CA SER A 37 -8.38 2.54 4.32
C SER A 37 -8.54 1.03 4.23
N TRP A 38 -8.02 0.30 5.22
CA TRP A 38 -8.24 -1.13 5.33
C TRP A 38 -9.73 -1.45 5.46
N ALA A 39 -10.46 -0.78 6.34
CA ALA A 39 -11.89 -0.98 6.52
C ALA A 39 -12.69 -0.63 5.25
N ALA A 40 -12.39 0.50 4.61
CA ALA A 40 -13.02 0.93 3.36
C ALA A 40 -12.77 -0.08 2.22
N SER A 41 -11.56 -0.62 2.13
CA SER A 41 -11.26 -1.64 1.12
C SER A 41 -11.98 -2.98 1.36
N ARG A 42 -12.58 -3.22 2.54
CA ARG A 42 -13.34 -4.44 2.90
C ARG A 42 -14.83 -4.33 2.61
N LEU A 43 -15.30 -3.22 2.05
CA LEU A 43 -16.71 -3.07 1.75
C LEU A 43 -17.19 -4.17 0.78
N PRO A 44 -18.41 -4.70 1.01
CA PRO A 44 -18.86 -5.93 0.35
C PRO A 44 -19.27 -5.74 -1.11
N ASP A 45 -19.70 -4.54 -1.50
CA ASP A 45 -20.28 -4.27 -2.82
C ASP A 45 -20.16 -2.80 -3.21
N ALA A 46 -20.46 -2.51 -4.48
CA ALA A 46 -20.40 -1.16 -5.05
C ALA A 46 -21.36 -0.18 -4.34
N GLN A 47 -22.53 -0.63 -3.89
CA GLN A 47 -23.49 0.22 -3.20
C GLN A 47 -22.99 0.66 -1.82
N ALA A 48 -22.21 -0.16 -1.14
CA ALA A 48 -21.54 0.20 0.10
C ALA A 48 -20.45 1.24 -0.15
N TYR A 49 -19.70 1.13 -1.26
CA TYR A 49 -18.74 2.17 -1.68
C TYR A 49 -19.47 3.48 -2.00
N GLU A 50 -20.52 3.45 -2.80
CA GLU A 50 -21.31 4.65 -3.12
C GLU A 50 -21.81 5.36 -1.87
N ARG A 51 -22.33 4.60 -0.88
CA ARG A 51 -22.79 5.17 0.39
C ARG A 51 -21.67 5.78 1.23
N LEU A 52 -20.51 5.12 1.31
CA LEU A 52 -19.37 5.64 2.07
C LEU A 52 -18.83 6.93 1.41
N TYR A 53 -18.64 6.90 0.10
CA TYR A 53 -18.02 8.00 -0.65
C TYR A 53 -18.99 9.11 -1.06
N ALA A 54 -20.30 8.93 -0.90
CA ALA A 54 -21.26 10.03 -1.03
C ALA A 54 -21.07 11.11 0.05
N ALA A 55 -20.49 10.74 1.20
CA ALA A 55 -20.21 11.65 2.32
C ALA A 55 -18.70 11.92 2.52
N ASP A 56 -17.83 11.29 1.73
CA ASP A 56 -16.38 11.46 1.81
C ASP A 56 -15.90 12.42 0.71
N ASN A 57 -14.97 13.31 1.05
CA ASN A 57 -14.38 14.25 0.11
C ASN A 57 -13.25 13.62 -0.73
N HIS A 58 -12.79 12.42 -0.39
CA HIS A 58 -11.70 11.72 -1.08
C HIS A 58 -12.23 10.80 -2.18
N PRO A 59 -11.59 10.79 -3.38
CA PRO A 59 -11.95 9.85 -4.43
C PRO A 59 -11.76 8.37 -4.02
N PRO A 60 -12.66 7.46 -4.43
CA PRO A 60 -12.63 6.05 -4.00
C PRO A 60 -11.51 5.21 -4.63
N LEU A 61 -10.83 5.74 -5.66
CA LEU A 61 -9.89 4.99 -6.49
C LEU A 61 -8.82 4.26 -5.67
N PHE A 62 -8.27 4.91 -4.65
CA PHE A 62 -7.27 4.31 -3.78
C PHE A 62 -7.79 3.03 -3.09
N ASN A 63 -8.98 3.08 -2.51
CA ASN A 63 -9.55 1.95 -1.77
C ASN A 63 -10.06 0.85 -2.70
N LEU A 64 -10.48 1.17 -3.92
CA LEU A 64 -10.78 0.19 -4.97
C LEU A 64 -9.53 -0.57 -5.42
N VAL A 65 -8.42 0.15 -5.66
CA VAL A 65 -7.13 -0.47 -6.00
C VAL A 65 -6.63 -1.32 -4.83
N LEU A 66 -6.78 -0.84 -3.60
CA LEU A 66 -6.42 -1.59 -2.41
C LEU A 66 -7.26 -2.86 -2.24
N ASN A 67 -8.58 -2.79 -2.49
CA ASN A 67 -9.45 -3.96 -2.50
C ASN A 67 -8.99 -5.00 -3.53
N ALA A 68 -8.74 -4.59 -4.77
CA ALA A 68 -8.24 -5.49 -5.82
C ALA A 68 -6.89 -6.11 -5.43
N TRP A 69 -5.97 -5.30 -4.91
CA TRP A 69 -4.66 -5.75 -4.48
C TRP A 69 -4.74 -6.79 -3.35
N ARG A 70 -5.65 -6.60 -2.40
CA ARG A 70 -5.90 -7.58 -1.33
C ARG A 70 -6.44 -8.90 -1.85
N HIS A 71 -7.33 -8.87 -2.84
CA HIS A 71 -7.80 -10.09 -3.49
C HIS A 71 -6.68 -10.85 -4.22
N LEU A 72 -5.67 -10.13 -4.73
CA LEU A 72 -4.53 -10.73 -5.45
C LEU A 72 -3.40 -11.20 -4.51
N ALA A 73 -3.05 -10.42 -3.50
CA ALA A 73 -1.89 -10.65 -2.64
C ALA A 73 -2.24 -11.19 -1.23
N GLY A 74 -3.53 -11.25 -0.89
CA GLY A 74 -4.05 -11.72 0.39
C GLY A 74 -4.12 -10.64 1.48
N ASP A 75 -4.74 -10.99 2.61
CA ASP A 75 -5.05 -10.05 3.70
C ASP A 75 -3.91 -9.86 4.74
N ARG A 76 -2.65 -10.20 4.40
CA ARG A 76 -1.53 -10.07 5.35
C ARG A 76 -1.07 -8.60 5.43
N LEU A 77 -0.74 -8.12 6.64
CA LEU A 77 -0.28 -6.73 6.93
C LEU A 77 0.82 -6.22 5.97
N LEU A 78 1.71 -7.10 5.51
CA LEU A 78 2.76 -6.79 4.53
C LEU A 78 2.24 -6.27 3.17
N VAL A 79 0.97 -6.57 2.83
CA VAL A 79 0.33 -6.20 1.57
C VAL A 79 -0.21 -4.77 1.60
N LEU A 80 -0.49 -4.24 2.80
CA LEU A 80 -1.09 -2.92 3.02
C LEU A 80 -0.12 -1.75 2.85
N ARG A 81 1.13 -1.91 3.29
CA ARG A 81 2.10 -0.81 3.41
C ARG A 81 2.86 -0.45 2.14
N ARG A 82 2.25 -0.67 0.97
CA ARG A 82 2.89 -0.38 -0.31
C ARG A 82 2.60 1.02 -0.87
N TRP A 83 1.79 1.86 -0.19
CA TRP A 83 1.42 3.18 -0.73
C TRP A 83 1.48 4.38 0.24
N ALA A 84 1.66 4.20 1.56
CA ALA A 84 1.36 5.26 2.54
C ALA A 84 2.42 5.57 3.61
N SER A 85 3.71 5.26 3.39
CA SER A 85 4.73 5.68 4.38
C SER A 85 5.38 7.01 3.99
N GLY A 86 4.83 8.10 4.54
CA GLY A 86 5.59 9.32 4.80
C GLY A 86 6.61 9.08 5.93
N PRO A 87 7.69 9.88 6.01
CA PRO A 87 8.74 9.67 7.00
C PRO A 87 8.19 9.91 8.41
N ALA A 88 8.38 8.92 9.28
CA ALA A 88 8.20 9.07 10.71
C ALA A 88 9.34 9.96 11.26
N PHE A 89 8.97 11.09 11.85
CA PHE A 89 9.78 11.80 12.84
C PHE A 89 9.24 11.47 14.23
#